data_AF-A0A9F2RDU7-F1
#
_entry.id   AF-A0A9F2RDU7-F1
#
_cell.length_a   1.000
_cell.length_b   1.000
_cell.length_c   1.000
_cell.angle_alpha   90.00
_cell.angle_beta   90.00
_cell.angle_gamma   90.00
#
_symmetry.space_group_name_H-M   'P 1'
#
loop_
_entity.id
_entity.type
_entity.pdbx_description
1 polymer ?
#
loop_
_entity_poly.entity_id
_entity_poly.type
_entity_poly.pdbx_seq_one_letter_code
_entity_poly.pdbx_strand_id
1 'polypeptide(L)'
;LELTEYVCKHKDTISSKLDHCCGLALVERPTCLQGLENDEKPAPPDHPPKQIINEAEACQSYNEHPDEHLESFLFNLTRSHLELSKLLDVEIFLRYRDQLKECCKVEHHVECIHGGEKQLESLVTKIEEVVKKNCEQYKKIGGYFFQNELLVKYTKIMPQLPSSKLIEFTKELTHAAEECCKLDNHHQLSCALEDTDKVIGSICRYHKEHHINNQVCQCCDSPFITRWECISNLDADPDYVPPATFKPHVMDHPDVLCSTDEHIVQESKQG
;
A
#
# COMPACT_ATOMS: atom_id res chain seq x y z
N LEU A 1 19.73 -19.59 -5.59
CA LEU A 1 20.58 -19.97 -6.74
C LEU A 1 19.80 -20.80 -7.75
N GLU A 2 19.12 -21.87 -7.33
CA GLU A 2 18.30 -22.70 -8.24
C GLU A 2 17.24 -21.90 -9.01
N LEU A 3 16.49 -21.01 -8.33
CA LEU A 3 15.49 -20.16 -8.99
C LEU A 3 16.11 -19.23 -10.05
N THR A 4 17.25 -18.60 -9.75
CA THR A 4 17.91 -17.68 -10.68
C THR A 4 18.50 -18.41 -11.88
N GLU A 5 18.98 -19.64 -11.69
CA GLU A 5 19.42 -20.50 -12.79
C GLU A 5 18.25 -20.93 -13.67
N TYR A 6 17.12 -21.31 -13.06
CA TYR A 6 15.90 -21.64 -13.79
C TYR A 6 15.41 -20.47 -14.64
N VAL A 7 15.30 -19.27 -14.05
CA VAL A 7 14.87 -18.06 -14.76
C VAL A 7 15.79 -17.78 -15.95
N CYS A 8 17.11 -17.84 -15.75
CA CYS A 8 18.06 -17.58 -16.83
C CYS A 8 18.10 -18.66 -17.92
N LYS A 9 17.84 -19.92 -17.56
CA LYS A 9 17.71 -21.01 -18.54
C LYS A 9 16.48 -20.84 -19.43
N HIS A 10 15.42 -20.21 -18.92
CA HIS A 10 14.15 -20.01 -19.63
C HIS A 10 13.89 -18.54 -20.00
N LYS A 11 14.95 -17.70 -20.02
CA LYS A 11 14.85 -16.24 -20.16
C LYS A 11 14.02 -15.81 -21.38
N ASP A 12 14.20 -16.47 -22.52
CA ASP A 12 13.55 -16.14 -23.79
C ASP A 12 12.02 -16.38 -23.75
N THR A 13 11.54 -17.18 -22.79
CA THR A 13 10.11 -17.46 -22.57
C THR A 13 9.50 -16.67 -21.41
N ILE A 14 10.32 -16.05 -20.57
CA ILE A 14 9.88 -15.34 -19.37
C ILE A 14 9.84 -13.83 -19.63
N SER A 15 10.94 -13.25 -20.10
CA SER A 15 11.01 -11.81 -20.40
C SER A 15 12.18 -11.45 -21.28
N SER A 16 11.94 -10.54 -22.21
CA SER A 16 12.94 -9.92 -23.08
C SER A 16 14.02 -9.13 -22.31
N LYS A 17 13.73 -8.70 -21.07
CA LYS A 17 14.64 -7.88 -20.24
C LYS A 17 15.65 -8.69 -19.43
N LEU A 18 15.59 -10.03 -19.45
CA LEU A 18 16.43 -10.89 -18.60
C LEU A 18 17.89 -11.02 -19.04
N ASP A 19 18.21 -10.68 -20.29
CA ASP A 19 19.54 -10.88 -20.88
C ASP A 19 20.66 -10.23 -20.06
N HIS A 20 20.45 -8.98 -19.64
CA HIS A 20 21.43 -8.24 -18.85
C HIS A 20 21.72 -8.97 -17.53
N CYS A 21 20.69 -9.30 -16.76
CA CYS A 21 20.87 -9.94 -15.45
C CYS A 21 21.45 -11.34 -15.57
N CYS A 22 21.08 -12.11 -16.59
CA CYS A 22 21.55 -13.48 -16.78
C CYS A 22 23.01 -13.57 -17.25
N GLY A 23 23.57 -12.48 -17.80
CA GLY A 23 24.98 -12.35 -18.11
C GLY A 23 25.89 -12.09 -16.90
N LEU A 24 25.33 -11.67 -15.75
CA LEU A 24 26.09 -11.35 -14.54
C LEU A 24 26.60 -12.60 -13.80
N ALA A 25 27.53 -12.38 -12.86
CA ALA A 25 28.01 -13.44 -11.97
C ALA A 25 26.87 -13.94 -11.06
N LEU A 26 26.87 -15.23 -10.70
CA LEU A 26 25.80 -15.86 -9.91
C LEU A 26 25.43 -15.12 -8.62
N VAL A 27 26.39 -14.45 -7.99
CA VAL A 27 26.18 -13.67 -6.76
C VAL A 27 25.48 -12.33 -6.98
N GLU A 28 25.56 -11.76 -8.19
CA GLU A 28 24.96 -10.47 -8.56
C GLU A 28 23.56 -10.65 -9.17
N ARG A 29 23.27 -11.83 -9.76
CA ARG A 29 22.00 -12.12 -10.43
C ARG A 29 20.76 -11.86 -9.57
N PRO A 30 20.68 -12.30 -8.30
CA PRO A 30 19.47 -12.12 -7.50
C PRO A 30 19.09 -10.65 -7.35
N THR A 31 20.06 -9.78 -7.05
CA THR A 31 19.84 -8.34 -6.90
C THR A 31 19.45 -7.69 -8.22
N CYS A 32 20.08 -8.07 -9.33
CA CYS A 32 19.68 -7.58 -10.66
C CYS A 32 18.25 -7.99 -11.01
N LEU A 33 17.89 -9.26 -10.81
CA LEU A 33 16.55 -9.78 -11.10
C LEU A 33 15.48 -9.12 -10.22
N GLN A 34 15.81 -8.82 -8.95
CA GLN A 34 14.90 -8.13 -8.04
C GLN A 34 14.62 -6.68 -8.48
N GLY A 35 15.62 -6.01 -9.06
CA GLY A 35 15.50 -4.63 -9.57
C GLY A 35 15.08 -4.55 -11.04
N LEU A 36 14.72 -5.67 -11.67
CA LEU A 36 14.35 -5.68 -13.08
C LEU A 36 12.96 -5.08 -13.27
N GLU A 37 12.84 -4.14 -14.20
CA GLU A 37 11.54 -3.57 -14.58
C GLU A 37 10.65 -4.59 -15.28
N ASN A 38 9.34 -4.36 -15.22
CA ASN A 38 8.36 -5.13 -15.97
C ASN A 38 8.65 -5.10 -17.48
N ASP A 39 8.42 -6.23 -18.15
CA ASP A 39 8.48 -6.30 -19.61
C ASP A 39 7.36 -5.47 -20.25
N GLU A 40 7.42 -5.32 -21.57
CA GLU A 40 6.30 -4.73 -22.30
C GLU A 40 5.01 -5.53 -22.07
N LYS A 41 3.90 -4.81 -21.89
CA LYS A 41 2.58 -5.44 -21.76
C LYS A 41 2.37 -6.36 -22.96
N PRO A 42 2.06 -7.65 -22.76
CA PRO A 42 1.80 -8.56 -23.86
C PRO A 42 0.72 -7.97 -24.76
N ALA A 43 0.85 -8.15 -26.09
CA ALA A 43 -0.22 -7.78 -27.02
C ALA A 43 -1.55 -8.34 -26.48
N PRO A 44 -2.65 -7.56 -26.49
CA PRO A 44 -3.91 -8.04 -25.97
C PRO A 44 -4.23 -9.39 -26.64
N PRO A 45 -4.69 -10.41 -25.90
CA PRO A 45 -5.38 -11.50 -26.55
C PRO A 45 -6.54 -10.91 -27.39
N ASP A 46 -7.07 -11.65 -28.36
CA ASP A 46 -8.19 -11.22 -29.21
C ASP A 46 -9.49 -10.82 -28.43
N HIS A 47 -9.45 -10.90 -27.10
CA HIS A 47 -10.47 -10.40 -26.18
C HIS A 47 -10.15 -8.98 -25.70
N PRO A 48 -11.15 -8.09 -25.64
CA PRO A 48 -10.94 -6.69 -25.31
C PRO A 48 -10.33 -6.57 -23.89
N PRO A 49 -9.34 -5.68 -23.69
CA PRO A 49 -8.69 -5.43 -22.40
C PRO A 49 -9.62 -4.86 -21.31
N LYS A 50 -10.93 -4.80 -21.58
CA LYS A 50 -11.96 -4.27 -20.68
C LYS A 50 -12.70 -5.34 -19.88
N GLN A 51 -12.54 -6.62 -20.19
CA GLN A 51 -13.17 -7.70 -19.41
C GLN A 51 -12.07 -8.55 -18.76
N ILE A 52 -11.56 -8.06 -17.62
CA ILE A 52 -10.75 -8.88 -16.70
C ILE A 52 -11.61 -10.06 -16.20
N ILE A 53 -12.93 -9.85 -16.15
CA ILE A 53 -13.91 -10.81 -15.70
C ILE A 53 -14.88 -11.11 -16.85
N ASN A 54 -14.98 -12.37 -17.27
CA ASN A 54 -16.12 -12.84 -18.05
C ASN A 54 -17.24 -13.23 -17.07
N GLU A 55 -18.08 -12.25 -16.70
CA GLU A 55 -19.10 -12.40 -15.64
C GLU A 55 -20.11 -13.52 -15.93
N ALA A 56 -20.39 -13.77 -17.22
CA ALA A 56 -21.33 -14.79 -17.66
C ALA A 56 -20.82 -16.22 -17.37
N GLU A 57 -19.51 -16.43 -17.49
CA GLU A 57 -18.86 -17.74 -17.33
C GLU A 57 -18.17 -17.90 -15.96
N ALA A 58 -18.02 -16.81 -15.21
CA ALA A 58 -17.27 -16.77 -13.95
C ALA A 58 -17.80 -17.78 -12.92
N CYS A 59 -19.12 -17.86 -12.72
CA CYS A 59 -19.68 -18.79 -11.74
C CYS A 59 -19.61 -20.25 -12.18
N GLN A 60 -19.73 -20.53 -13.48
CA GLN A 60 -19.54 -21.88 -13.99
C GLN A 60 -18.10 -22.34 -13.72
N SER A 61 -17.13 -21.53 -14.16
CA SER A 61 -15.69 -21.82 -14.00
C SER A 61 -15.30 -21.96 -12.54
N TYR A 62 -15.80 -21.07 -11.66
CA TYR A 62 -15.53 -21.13 -10.23
C TYR A 62 -16.14 -22.36 -9.54
N ASN A 63 -17.35 -22.78 -9.93
CA ASN A 63 -18.00 -23.94 -9.33
C ASN A 63 -17.36 -25.26 -9.79
N GLU A 64 -16.88 -25.33 -11.03
CA GLU A 64 -16.22 -26.53 -11.58
C GLU A 64 -14.76 -26.63 -11.11
N HIS A 65 -14.00 -25.52 -11.15
CA HIS A 65 -12.56 -25.46 -10.91
C HIS A 65 -12.16 -24.18 -10.13
N PRO A 66 -12.49 -24.08 -8.82
CA PRO A 66 -12.36 -22.84 -8.07
C PRO A 66 -10.92 -22.31 -7.99
N ASP A 67 -9.95 -23.17 -7.70
CA ASP A 67 -8.55 -22.76 -7.54
C ASP A 67 -7.94 -22.33 -8.88
N GLU A 68 -8.15 -23.12 -9.95
CA GLU A 68 -7.65 -22.80 -11.30
C GLU A 68 -8.25 -21.49 -11.84
N HIS A 69 -9.55 -21.26 -11.59
CA HIS A 69 -10.23 -20.01 -11.97
C HIS A 69 -9.61 -18.79 -11.26
N LEU A 70 -9.38 -18.90 -9.95
CA LEU A 70 -8.77 -17.84 -9.15
C LEU A 70 -7.31 -17.56 -9.53
N GLU A 71 -6.52 -18.61 -9.78
CA GLU A 71 -5.14 -18.47 -10.26
C GLU A 71 -5.10 -17.82 -11.64
N SER A 72 -5.97 -18.24 -12.57
CA SER A 72 -6.10 -17.64 -13.90
C SER A 72 -6.50 -16.17 -13.82
N PHE A 73 -7.45 -15.82 -12.94
CA PHE A 73 -7.84 -14.44 -12.70
C PHE A 73 -6.66 -13.59 -12.21
N LEU A 74 -5.93 -14.02 -11.18
CA LEU A 74 -4.78 -13.29 -10.66
C LEU A 74 -3.67 -13.14 -11.71
N PHE A 75 -3.40 -14.21 -12.47
CA PHE A 75 -2.42 -14.18 -13.55
C PHE A 75 -2.81 -13.18 -14.64
N ASN A 76 -4.07 -13.15 -15.05
CA ASN A 76 -4.56 -12.23 -16.07
C ASN A 76 -4.62 -10.77 -15.59
N LEU A 77 -5.00 -10.54 -14.33
CA LEU A 77 -4.99 -9.22 -13.70
C LEU A 77 -3.58 -8.62 -13.72
N THR A 78 -2.61 -9.31 -13.11
CA THR A 78 -1.24 -8.81 -12.90
C THR A 78 -0.49 -8.55 -14.21
N ARG A 79 -0.72 -9.35 -15.27
CA ARG A 79 -0.08 -9.12 -16.58
C ARG A 79 -0.76 -8.05 -17.43
N SER A 80 -2.04 -7.77 -17.17
CA SER A 80 -2.83 -6.82 -17.96
C SER A 80 -2.83 -5.43 -17.36
N HIS A 81 -2.55 -5.32 -16.06
CA HIS A 81 -2.60 -4.08 -15.31
C HIS A 81 -1.27 -3.79 -14.63
N LEU A 82 -0.23 -3.60 -15.44
CA LEU A 82 1.11 -3.30 -14.93
C LEU A 82 1.14 -2.01 -14.10
N GLU A 83 0.14 -1.13 -14.25
CA GLU A 83 -0.11 0.10 -13.48
C GLU A 83 -0.63 -0.07 -12.07
N LEU A 84 -1.15 -1.25 -11.74
CA LEU A 84 -1.55 -1.52 -10.39
C LEU A 84 -0.34 -1.87 -9.53
N SER A 85 -0.41 -1.47 -8.26
CA SER A 85 0.51 -1.99 -7.26
C SER A 85 0.20 -3.45 -6.98
N LYS A 86 1.21 -4.26 -6.62
CA LYS A 86 1.01 -5.66 -6.20
C LYS A 86 0.01 -5.78 -5.05
N LEU A 87 -0.04 -4.75 -4.22
CA LEU A 87 -0.95 -4.65 -3.09
C LEU A 87 -2.41 -4.45 -3.52
N LEU A 88 -2.65 -3.68 -4.59
CA LEU A 88 -3.96 -3.58 -5.22
C LEU A 88 -4.36 -4.88 -5.93
N ASP A 89 -3.42 -5.54 -6.61
CA ASP A 89 -3.69 -6.82 -7.26
C ASP A 89 -4.21 -7.85 -6.24
N VAL A 90 -3.55 -7.95 -5.09
CA VAL A 90 -3.96 -8.84 -4.00
C VAL A 90 -5.32 -8.45 -3.43
N GLU A 91 -5.59 -7.15 -3.22
CA GLU A 91 -6.89 -6.71 -2.72
C GLU A 91 -8.03 -7.02 -3.70
N ILE A 92 -7.84 -6.73 -4.99
CA ILE A 92 -8.79 -7.05 -6.06
C ILE A 92 -9.05 -8.55 -6.09
N PHE A 93 -7.99 -9.37 -6.02
CA PHE A 93 -8.09 -10.82 -5.96
C PHE A 93 -8.91 -11.32 -4.76
N LEU A 94 -8.62 -10.84 -3.55
CA LEU A 94 -9.32 -11.26 -2.34
C LEU A 94 -10.81 -10.90 -2.39
N ARG A 95 -11.13 -9.69 -2.84
CA ARG A 95 -12.51 -9.22 -2.99
C ARG A 95 -13.26 -9.98 -4.08
N TYR A 96 -12.64 -10.23 -5.22
CA TYR A 96 -13.24 -11.03 -6.29
C TYR A 96 -13.53 -12.45 -5.81
N ARG A 97 -12.58 -13.09 -5.12
CA ARG A 97 -12.77 -14.42 -4.52
C ARG A 97 -13.97 -14.46 -3.58
N ASP A 98 -14.06 -13.50 -2.67
CA ASP A 98 -15.14 -13.47 -1.68
C ASP A 98 -16.48 -13.09 -2.32
N GLN A 99 -16.45 -12.27 -3.36
CA GLN A 99 -17.62 -11.98 -4.18
C GLN A 99 -18.13 -13.21 -4.93
N LEU A 100 -17.27 -14.02 -5.54
CA LEU A 100 -17.68 -15.26 -6.21
C LEU A 100 -18.36 -16.23 -5.24
N LYS A 101 -17.84 -16.36 -4.00
CA LYS A 101 -18.46 -17.19 -2.96
C LYS A 101 -19.89 -16.77 -2.65
N GLU A 102 -20.22 -15.49 -2.73
CA GLU A 102 -21.55 -14.98 -2.40
C GLU A 102 -22.45 -14.89 -3.64
N CYS A 103 -21.97 -14.29 -4.72
CA CYS A 103 -22.73 -14.05 -5.94
C CYS A 103 -23.08 -15.33 -6.71
N CYS A 104 -22.23 -16.36 -6.69
CA CYS A 104 -22.51 -17.60 -7.42
C CYS A 104 -23.56 -18.50 -6.75
N LYS A 105 -24.11 -18.08 -5.60
CA LYS A 105 -25.22 -18.75 -4.91
C LYS A 105 -26.60 -18.14 -5.22
N VAL A 106 -26.65 -17.00 -5.92
CA VAL A 106 -27.92 -16.28 -6.20
C VAL A 106 -28.31 -16.41 -7.67
N GLU A 107 -29.60 -16.27 -7.96
CA GLU A 107 -30.11 -16.37 -9.35
C GLU A 107 -29.55 -15.27 -10.26
N HIS A 108 -29.44 -14.04 -9.74
CA HIS A 108 -28.91 -12.87 -10.44
C HIS A 108 -27.39 -12.73 -10.28
N HIS A 109 -26.64 -13.82 -10.53
CA HIS A 109 -25.20 -13.87 -10.27
C HIS A 109 -24.40 -12.89 -11.13
N VAL A 110 -24.79 -12.67 -12.39
CA VAL A 110 -24.11 -11.73 -13.30
C VAL A 110 -24.20 -10.32 -12.76
N GLU A 111 -25.40 -9.85 -12.40
CA GLU A 111 -25.59 -8.52 -11.85
C GLU A 111 -24.87 -8.34 -10.51
N CYS A 112 -24.81 -9.39 -9.70
CA CYS A 112 -24.05 -9.39 -8.45
C CYS A 112 -22.53 -9.26 -8.70
N ILE A 113 -21.99 -10.00 -9.69
CA ILE A 113 -20.58 -9.91 -10.08
C ILE A 113 -20.25 -8.50 -10.61
N HIS A 114 -21.10 -7.97 -11.48
CA HIS A 114 -20.96 -6.63 -12.04
C HIS A 114 -21.00 -5.53 -10.97
N GLY A 115 -21.86 -5.70 -9.96
CA GLY A 115 -21.96 -4.79 -8.83
C GLY A 115 -20.65 -4.67 -8.05
N GLY A 116 -19.92 -5.77 -7.86
CA GLY A 116 -18.62 -5.72 -7.16
C GLY A 116 -17.46 -5.28 -8.04
N GLU A 117 -17.47 -5.53 -9.36
CA GLU A 117 -16.49 -4.92 -10.28
C GLU A 117 -16.51 -3.39 -10.16
N LYS A 118 -17.70 -2.77 -10.17
CA LYS A 118 -17.85 -1.33 -9.94
C LYS A 118 -17.34 -0.86 -8.58
N GLN A 119 -17.48 -1.69 -7.54
CA GLN A 119 -16.93 -1.35 -6.22
C GLN A 119 -15.40 -1.39 -6.22
N LEU A 120 -14.80 -2.32 -6.96
CA LEU A 120 -13.35 -2.40 -7.15
C LEU A 120 -12.81 -1.19 -7.93
N GLU A 121 -13.45 -0.82 -9.04
CA GLU A 121 -13.10 0.39 -9.80
C GLU A 121 -13.16 1.65 -8.94
N SER A 122 -14.21 1.76 -8.12
CA SER A 122 -14.38 2.86 -7.16
C SER A 122 -13.27 2.88 -6.10
N LEU A 123 -12.89 1.72 -5.57
CA LEU A 123 -11.79 1.59 -4.61
C LEU A 123 -10.45 2.04 -5.21
N VAL A 124 -10.12 1.58 -6.42
CA VAL A 124 -8.88 1.99 -7.11
C VAL A 124 -8.87 3.50 -7.32
N THR A 125 -9.96 4.06 -7.84
CA THR A 125 -10.09 5.51 -8.06
C THR A 125 -9.92 6.31 -6.76
N LYS A 126 -10.55 5.85 -5.66
CA LYS A 126 -10.43 6.48 -4.35
C LYS A 126 -8.98 6.50 -3.86
N ILE A 127 -8.25 5.41 -4.04
CA ILE A 127 -6.85 5.31 -3.60
C ILE A 127 -5.96 6.22 -4.43
N GLU A 128 -6.12 6.23 -5.75
CA GLU A 128 -5.43 7.16 -6.65
C GLU A 128 -5.65 8.62 -6.25
N GLU A 129 -6.89 8.99 -5.94
CA GLU A 129 -7.21 10.34 -5.47
C GLU A 129 -6.52 10.68 -4.15
N VAL A 130 -6.45 9.74 -3.20
CA VAL A 130 -5.79 9.98 -1.91
C VAL A 130 -4.29 10.17 -2.10
N VAL A 131 -3.64 9.30 -2.88
CA VAL A 131 -2.20 9.44 -3.20
C VAL A 131 -1.93 10.77 -3.90
N LYS A 132 -2.75 11.13 -4.89
CA LYS A 132 -2.64 12.39 -5.61
C LYS A 132 -2.77 13.59 -4.67
N LYS A 133 -3.82 13.65 -3.84
CA LYS A 133 -4.05 14.74 -2.89
C LYS A 133 -2.91 14.90 -1.89
N ASN A 134 -2.40 13.78 -1.34
CA ASN A 134 -1.27 13.82 -0.42
C ASN A 134 0.01 14.33 -1.10
N CYS A 135 0.29 13.90 -2.33
CA CYS A 135 1.46 14.37 -3.06
C CYS A 135 1.36 15.84 -3.50
N GLU A 136 0.17 16.30 -3.89
CA GLU A 136 -0.08 17.73 -4.16
C GLU A 136 0.13 18.57 -2.89
N GLN A 137 -0.35 18.08 -1.75
CA GLN A 137 -0.15 18.73 -0.46
C GLN A 137 1.33 18.75 -0.07
N TYR A 138 2.04 17.62 -0.14
CA TYR A 138 3.48 17.54 0.12
C TYR A 138 4.27 18.54 -0.74
N LYS A 139 4.01 18.58 -2.06
CA LYS A 139 4.66 19.53 -2.98
C LYS A 139 4.38 21.00 -2.61
N LYS A 140 3.20 21.28 -2.06
CA LYS A 140 2.76 22.63 -1.70
C LYS A 140 3.39 23.12 -0.39
N ILE A 141 3.46 22.28 0.63
CA ILE A 141 3.88 22.71 1.99
C ILE A 141 5.28 22.22 2.38
N GLY A 142 5.88 21.30 1.62
CA GLY A 142 7.19 20.71 1.91
C GLY A 142 7.14 19.68 3.04
N GLY A 143 8.23 18.92 3.18
CA GLY A 143 8.29 17.75 4.07
C GLY A 143 8.03 18.07 5.54
N TYR A 144 8.65 19.11 6.09
CA TYR A 144 8.46 19.46 7.52
C TYR A 144 7.00 19.75 7.88
N PHE A 145 6.31 20.57 7.08
CA PHE A 145 4.91 20.90 7.36
C PHE A 145 3.97 19.74 7.03
N PHE A 146 4.28 18.92 6.02
CA PHE A 146 3.54 17.69 5.75
C PHE A 146 3.63 16.70 6.90
N GLN A 147 4.83 16.52 7.48
CA GLN A 147 5.00 15.72 8.70
C GLN A 147 4.17 16.27 9.85
N ASN A 148 4.07 17.59 10.01
CA ASN A 148 3.25 18.19 11.07
C ASN A 148 1.75 17.90 10.89
N GLU A 149 1.23 17.89 9.65
CA GLU A 149 -0.15 17.47 9.37
C GLU A 149 -0.37 16.00 9.73
N LEU A 150 0.59 15.13 9.40
CA LEU A 150 0.56 13.73 9.79
C LEU A 150 0.63 13.56 11.32
N LEU A 151 1.50 14.30 12.01
CA LEU A 151 1.60 14.30 13.47
C LEU A 151 0.26 14.64 14.11
N VAL A 152 -0.39 15.71 13.65
CA VAL A 152 -1.72 16.09 14.16
C VAL A 152 -2.75 14.99 13.91
N LYS A 153 -2.76 14.39 12.71
CA LYS A 153 -3.69 13.30 12.37
C LYS A 153 -3.46 12.07 13.26
N TYR A 154 -2.23 11.55 13.28
CA TYR A 154 -1.91 10.31 13.97
C TYR A 154 -1.89 10.45 15.50
N THR A 155 -1.60 11.64 16.04
CA THR A 155 -1.75 11.90 17.48
C THR A 155 -3.21 11.81 17.90
N LYS A 156 -4.16 12.25 17.07
CA LYS A 156 -5.59 12.10 17.38
C LYS A 156 -6.02 10.64 17.37
N ILE A 157 -5.56 9.87 16.39
CA ILE A 157 -5.94 8.46 16.21
C ILE A 157 -5.27 7.56 17.27
N MET A 158 -4.01 7.87 17.64
CA MET A 158 -3.14 7.03 18.46
C MET A 158 -2.46 7.84 19.58
N PRO A 159 -3.21 8.57 20.42
CA PRO A 159 -2.64 9.47 21.43
C PRO A 159 -1.87 8.73 22.54
N GLN A 160 -2.01 7.40 22.64
CA GLN A 160 -1.27 6.55 23.57
C GLN A 160 0.17 6.26 23.12
N LEU A 161 0.53 6.55 21.87
CA LEU A 161 1.90 6.39 21.41
C LEU A 161 2.83 7.40 22.12
N PRO A 162 4.06 6.98 22.50
CA PRO A 162 5.10 7.94 22.89
C PRO A 162 5.36 8.93 21.75
N SER A 163 5.63 10.20 22.07
CA SER A 163 5.91 11.25 21.06
C SER A 163 7.02 10.83 20.09
N SER A 164 8.07 10.17 20.59
CA SER A 164 9.17 9.66 19.76
C SER A 164 8.70 8.67 18.69
N LYS A 165 7.73 7.81 19.00
CA LYS A 165 7.15 6.85 18.04
C LYS A 165 6.21 7.51 17.04
N LEU A 166 5.43 8.50 17.46
CA LEU A 166 4.63 9.32 16.54
C LEU A 166 5.53 10.06 15.54
N ILE A 167 6.63 10.66 16.02
CA ILE A 167 7.62 11.34 15.17
C ILE A 167 8.28 10.35 14.22
N GLU A 168 8.72 9.19 14.70
CA GLU A 168 9.32 8.13 13.88
C GLU A 168 8.39 7.73 12.72
N PHE A 169 7.16 7.30 13.01
CA PHE A 169 6.23 6.84 11.98
C PHE A 169 5.83 7.96 10.99
N THR A 170 5.63 9.18 11.48
CA THR A 170 5.27 10.30 10.59
C THR A 170 6.44 10.77 9.75
N LYS A 171 7.68 10.65 10.24
CA LYS A 171 8.90 10.90 9.46
C LYS A 171 9.05 9.87 8.35
N GLU A 172 8.79 8.59 8.63
CA GLU A 172 8.77 7.52 7.62
C GLU A 172 7.71 7.75 6.53
N LEU A 173 6.48 8.14 6.90
CA LEU A 173 5.44 8.51 5.92
C LEU A 173 5.82 9.75 5.09
N THR A 174 6.49 10.72 5.72
CA THR A 174 6.98 11.92 5.02
C THR A 174 8.08 11.56 4.02
N HIS A 175 8.97 10.65 4.40
CA HIS A 175 10.01 10.14 3.51
C HIS A 175 9.42 9.34 2.34
N ALA A 176 8.37 8.55 2.57
CA ALA A 176 7.63 7.90 1.50
C ALA A 176 7.05 8.94 0.51
N ALA A 177 6.49 10.04 1.01
CA ALA A 177 6.02 11.12 0.13
C ALA A 177 7.17 11.78 -0.65
N GLU A 178 8.33 12.02 -0.02
CA GLU A 178 9.52 12.55 -0.68
C GLU A 178 9.99 11.68 -1.85
N GLU A 179 10.06 10.37 -1.63
CA GLU A 179 10.55 9.42 -2.63
C GLU A 179 9.52 9.10 -3.71
N CYS A 180 8.23 9.01 -3.36
CA CYS A 180 7.20 8.58 -4.30
C CYS A 180 6.59 9.73 -5.11
N CYS A 181 6.44 10.93 -4.53
CA CYS A 181 5.71 12.02 -5.20
C CYS A 181 6.48 12.67 -6.37
N LYS A 182 7.76 12.32 -6.56
CA LYS A 182 8.60 12.72 -7.70
C LYS A 182 8.50 11.78 -8.91
N LEU A 183 7.87 10.61 -8.74
CA LEU A 183 7.68 9.61 -9.78
C LEU A 183 6.53 10.00 -10.72
N ASP A 184 6.45 9.34 -11.87
CA ASP A 184 5.26 9.41 -12.73
C ASP A 184 4.08 8.68 -12.09
N ASN A 185 2.87 8.95 -12.57
CA ASN A 185 1.62 8.51 -11.91
C ASN A 185 1.55 6.99 -11.64
N HIS A 186 2.11 6.18 -12.53
CA HIS A 186 2.08 4.72 -12.42
C HIS A 186 2.96 4.24 -11.27
N HIS A 187 4.24 4.63 -11.27
CA HIS A 187 5.17 4.28 -10.20
C HIS A 187 4.84 4.97 -8.88
N GLN A 188 4.24 6.17 -8.94
CA GLN A 188 3.83 6.93 -7.76
C GLN A 188 2.81 6.16 -6.91
N LEU A 189 1.79 5.55 -7.53
CA LEU A 189 0.77 4.79 -6.80
C LEU A 189 1.38 3.58 -6.10
N SER A 190 2.19 2.79 -6.82
CA SER A 190 2.83 1.60 -6.26
C SER A 190 3.80 1.94 -5.14
N CYS A 191 4.66 2.94 -5.35
CA CYS A 191 5.61 3.41 -4.34
C CYS A 191 4.87 3.87 -3.07
N ALA A 192 3.85 4.75 -3.22
CA ALA A 192 3.13 5.30 -2.09
C ALA A 192 2.41 4.22 -1.27
N LEU A 193 1.79 3.24 -1.93
CA LEU A 193 1.11 2.15 -1.25
C LEU A 193 2.09 1.22 -0.52
N GLU A 194 3.15 0.78 -1.18
CA GLU A 194 4.13 -0.14 -0.59
C GLU A 194 4.86 0.49 0.60
N ASP A 195 5.26 1.76 0.52
CA ASP A 195 5.95 2.42 1.62
C ASP A 195 4.99 2.78 2.75
N THR A 196 3.75 3.16 2.44
CA THR A 196 2.72 3.36 3.49
C THR A 196 2.39 2.04 4.21
N ASP A 197 2.35 0.90 3.50
CA ASP A 197 2.18 -0.43 4.13
C ASP A 197 3.27 -0.72 5.13
N LYS A 198 4.54 -0.44 4.78
CA LYS A 198 5.67 -0.68 5.69
C LYS A 198 5.51 0.08 6.99
N VAL A 199 5.06 1.34 6.93
CA VAL A 199 4.82 2.15 8.13
C VAL A 199 3.63 1.62 8.92
N ILE A 200 2.49 1.38 8.27
CA ILE A 200 1.30 0.83 8.93
C ILE A 200 1.59 -0.54 9.57
N GLY A 201 2.35 -1.40 8.89
CA GLY A 201 2.82 -2.68 9.40
C GLY A 201 3.73 -2.51 10.63
N SER A 202 4.56 -1.47 10.67
CA SER A 202 5.39 -1.14 11.82
C SER A 202 4.56 -0.63 13.00
N ILE A 203 3.52 0.18 12.75
CA ILE A 203 2.52 0.57 13.77
C ILE A 203 1.84 -0.67 14.35
N CYS A 204 1.39 -1.60 13.51
CA CYS A 204 0.73 -2.83 13.96
C CYS A 204 1.66 -3.78 14.69
N ARG A 205 2.93 -3.86 14.28
CA ARG A 205 3.96 -4.62 15.01
C ARG A 205 4.19 -4.04 16.39
N TYR A 206 4.34 -2.71 16.48
CA TYR A 206 4.45 -2.02 17.75
C TYR A 206 3.21 -2.25 18.61
N HIS A 207 2.00 -2.15 18.04
CA HIS A 207 0.74 -2.38 18.75
C HIS A 207 0.66 -3.77 19.39
N LYS A 208 1.18 -4.80 18.70
CA LYS A 208 1.21 -6.17 19.21
C LYS A 208 2.06 -6.32 20.49
N GLU A 209 3.15 -5.55 20.59
CA GLU A 209 4.04 -5.55 21.74
C GLU A 209 3.59 -4.56 22.82
N HIS A 210 3.00 -3.44 22.39
CA HIS A 210 2.59 -2.30 23.18
C HIS A 210 1.21 -1.85 22.72
N HIS A 211 0.18 -2.40 23.34
CA HIS A 211 -1.20 -2.06 23.01
C HIS A 211 -1.42 -0.53 22.99
N ILE A 212 -1.84 -0.02 21.83
CA ILE A 212 -2.12 1.41 21.59
C ILE A 212 -3.56 1.73 22.04
N ASN A 213 -4.55 1.31 21.26
CA ASN A 213 -5.97 1.43 21.60
C ASN A 213 -6.83 0.39 20.84
N ASN A 214 -8.09 0.30 21.22
CA ASN A 214 -9.05 -0.67 20.67
C ASN A 214 -9.33 -0.44 19.17
N GLN A 215 -9.34 0.82 18.72
CA GLN A 215 -9.60 1.14 17.31
C GLN A 215 -8.47 0.61 16.40
N VAL A 216 -7.21 0.77 16.81
CA VAL A 216 -6.05 0.23 16.08
C VAL A 216 -6.05 -1.30 16.09
N CYS A 217 -6.44 -1.93 17.20
CA CYS A 217 -6.56 -3.38 17.31
C CYS A 217 -7.48 -3.95 16.22
N GLN A 218 -8.67 -3.33 16.03
CA GLN A 218 -9.63 -3.75 15.00
C GLN A 218 -9.10 -3.62 13.57
N CYS A 219 -8.19 -2.69 13.32
CA CYS A 219 -7.61 -2.50 11.99
C CYS A 219 -6.43 -3.43 11.69
N CYS A 220 -5.57 -3.71 12.66
CA CYS A 220 -4.28 -4.39 12.42
C CYS A 220 -4.40 -5.84 11.97
N ASP A 221 -5.53 -6.50 12.24
CA ASP A 221 -5.81 -7.86 11.76
C ASP A 221 -6.29 -7.90 10.29
N SER A 222 -6.58 -6.75 9.69
CA SER A 222 -7.07 -6.68 8.32
C SER A 222 -5.96 -6.86 7.27
N PRO A 223 -6.29 -7.34 6.05
CA PRO A 223 -5.41 -7.29 4.87
C PRO A 223 -4.97 -5.87 4.53
N PHE A 224 -3.92 -5.70 3.73
CA PHE A 224 -3.24 -4.41 3.57
C PHE A 224 -4.17 -3.23 3.21
N ILE A 225 -4.85 -3.25 2.05
CA ILE A 225 -5.65 -2.09 1.62
C ILE A 225 -6.78 -1.84 2.62
N THR A 226 -7.43 -2.92 3.09
CA THR A 226 -8.46 -2.83 4.13
C THR A 226 -7.92 -2.23 5.43
N ARG A 227 -6.69 -2.58 5.85
CA ARG A 227 -6.02 -2.04 7.04
C ARG A 227 -5.69 -0.57 6.86
N TRP A 228 -5.18 -0.18 5.69
CA TRP A 228 -4.93 1.21 5.35
C TRP A 228 -6.24 2.02 5.36
N GLU A 229 -7.31 1.52 4.75
CA GLU A 229 -8.63 2.16 4.78
C GLU A 229 -9.15 2.29 6.21
N CYS A 230 -9.02 1.24 7.02
CA CYS A 230 -9.45 1.24 8.41
C CYS A 230 -8.71 2.31 9.22
N ILE A 231 -7.37 2.28 9.26
CA ILE A 231 -6.55 3.23 10.04
C ILE A 231 -6.73 4.65 9.53
N SER A 232 -6.78 4.85 8.21
CA SER A 232 -6.85 6.20 7.62
C SER A 232 -8.16 6.92 7.90
N ASN A 233 -9.23 6.17 8.18
CA ASN A 233 -10.57 6.67 8.49
C ASN A 233 -10.89 6.65 10.00
N LEU A 234 -9.95 6.28 10.86
CA LEU A 234 -10.15 6.40 12.30
C LEU A 234 -10.26 7.88 12.70
N ASP A 235 -11.23 8.16 13.58
CA ASP A 235 -11.37 9.44 14.25
C ASP A 235 -10.45 9.53 15.48
N ALA A 236 -10.51 10.66 16.18
CA ALA A 236 -9.84 10.81 17.46
C ALA A 236 -10.27 9.71 18.44
N ASP A 237 -9.32 9.15 19.19
CA ASP A 237 -9.62 8.10 20.15
C ASP A 237 -10.62 8.59 21.21
N PRO A 238 -11.85 8.03 21.25
CA PRO A 238 -12.88 8.46 22.19
C PRO A 238 -12.55 8.12 23.64
N ASP A 239 -11.69 7.12 23.88
CA ASP A 239 -11.32 6.64 25.20
C ASP A 239 -10.09 7.36 25.76
N TYR A 240 -9.47 8.24 24.98
CA TYR A 240 -8.29 8.97 25.42
C TYR A 240 -8.63 10.08 26.42
N VAL A 241 -7.99 10.02 27.58
CA VAL A 241 -8.05 11.06 28.60
C VAL A 241 -6.70 11.78 28.63
N PRO A 242 -6.64 13.07 28.24
CA PRO A 242 -5.41 13.84 28.32
C PRO A 242 -4.87 13.91 29.76
N PRO A 243 -3.55 13.95 29.95
CA PRO A 243 -2.97 14.11 31.27
C PRO A 243 -3.41 15.45 31.90
N ALA A 244 -3.60 15.46 33.22
CA ALA A 244 -4.06 16.64 33.95
C ALA A 244 -3.12 17.85 33.82
N THR A 245 -1.84 17.61 33.51
CA THR A 245 -0.85 18.64 33.24
C THR A 245 -0.13 18.33 31.94
N PHE A 246 -0.09 19.31 31.05
CA PHE A 246 0.72 19.25 29.83
C PHE A 246 2.00 20.05 30.06
N LYS A 247 3.15 19.37 29.99
CA LYS A 247 4.46 20.01 29.91
C LYS A 247 5.05 19.67 28.53
N PRO A 248 5.15 20.64 27.60
CA PRO A 248 5.80 20.42 26.32
C PRO A 248 7.26 19.97 26.51
N HIS A 249 7.73 18.99 25.73
CA HIS A 249 9.12 18.52 25.81
C HIS A 249 10.12 19.63 25.49
N VAL A 250 9.76 20.57 24.61
CA VAL A 250 10.55 21.77 24.32
C VAL A 250 10.87 22.62 25.56
N MET A 251 10.10 22.48 26.65
CA MET A 251 10.35 23.20 27.91
C MET A 251 11.45 22.56 28.77
N ASP A 252 11.90 21.34 28.43
CA ASP A 252 13.03 20.70 29.12
C ASP A 252 14.37 21.30 28.68
N HIS A 253 14.50 21.70 27.41
CA HIS A 253 15.71 22.26 26.80
C HIS A 253 15.37 23.44 25.85
N PRO A 254 14.88 24.58 26.37
CA PRO A 254 14.41 25.70 25.53
C PRO A 254 15.52 26.37 24.72
N ASP A 255 16.78 26.21 25.12
CA ASP A 255 17.97 26.70 24.42
C ASP A 255 18.15 26.05 23.04
N VAL A 256 17.62 24.84 22.84
CA VAL A 256 17.63 24.12 21.56
C VAL A 256 16.90 24.92 20.47
N LEU A 257 15.89 25.72 20.84
CA LEU A 257 15.17 26.59 19.91
C LEU A 257 16.03 27.73 19.35
N CYS A 258 17.16 28.04 19.99
CA CYS A 258 18.12 29.04 19.54
C CYS A 258 19.25 28.43 18.70
N SER A 259 19.22 27.13 18.41
CA SER A 259 20.21 26.47 17.55
C SER A 259 20.21 27.07 16.14
N THR A 260 21.40 27.15 15.54
CA THR A 260 21.55 27.51 14.12
C THR A 260 21.25 26.34 13.18
N ASP A 261 21.17 25.11 13.71
CA ASP A 261 20.78 23.93 12.96
C ASP A 261 19.25 23.81 12.93
N GLU A 262 18.65 24.02 11.76
CA GLU A 262 17.21 24.01 11.58
C GLU A 262 16.59 22.63 11.86
N HIS A 263 17.30 21.53 11.57
CA HIS A 263 16.79 20.17 11.82
C HIS A 263 16.61 19.93 13.31
N ILE A 264 17.57 20.37 14.13
CA ILE A 264 17.50 20.30 15.60
C ILE A 264 16.30 21.11 16.12
N VAL A 265 16.08 22.31 15.59
CA VAL A 265 14.95 23.16 15.99
C VAL A 265 13.61 22.54 15.58
N GLN A 266 13.55 21.92 14.40
CA GLN A 266 12.34 21.26 13.88
C GLN A 266 11.95 20.04 14.72
N GLU A 267 12.91 19.15 15.03
CA GLU A 267 12.65 17.97 15.88
C GLU A 267 12.21 18.39 17.28
N SER A 268 12.82 19.43 17.86
CA SER A 268 12.41 19.97 19.16
C SER A 268 11.00 20.58 19.17
N LYS A 269 10.49 21.06 18.03
CA LYS A 269 9.12 21.60 17.92
C LYS A 269 8.07 20.51 17.75
N GLN A 270 8.46 19.36 17.21
CA GLN A 270 7.58 18.22 16.97
C GLN A 270 7.43 17.30 18.20
N GLY A 271 8.43 17.29 19.10
CA GLY A 271 8.44 16.55 20.37
C GLY A 271 7.67 17.21 21.50
#